data_AF-A0AAN5PL72-F1
#
_entry.id   AF-A0AAN5PL72-F1
#
_cell.length_a   1.000
_cell.length_b   1.000
_cell.length_c   1.000
_cell.angle_alpha   90.00
_cell.angle_beta   90.00
_cell.angle_gamma   90.00
#
_symmetry.space_group_name_H-M   'P 1'
#
loop_
_entity.id
_entity.type
_entity.pdbx_description
1 polymer ?
#
loop_
_entity_poly.entity_id
_entity_poly.type
_entity_poly.pdbx_seq_one_letter_code
_entity_poly.pdbx_strand_id
1 'polypeptide(L)'
;NVSKNSVLLNKFDVELFDDETEQLGISLPEFEIDVATQGIEGIEKVKRSLEEGRPYPLAFVDIRMPPGIDGIETIKRIWAIDPQIQIVICSAYSDYSWESTVNTLGLSDNLLVLKKPFDVIAVRQLASALTQKWVLARETQKHTKFLNQLVEERTESLQQSFSLLRATIESSSDGILVVDLQGKIVDYNSQFVKLWNIPESIIKKETSEPQLIQYMSTQLLNSEQHAQHVKEFSIHIDDSSMQIYHFRNGKVVECCSKPHRVGLQTVGRVWSFRDITEQTRLKEKLEYQATHDALTNLPNRLLLIDRIEHAIS
;
A
#
# COMPACT_ATOMS: atom_id res chain seq x y z
N ASN A 1 -56.18 19.54 2.79
CA ASN A 1 -57.54 19.24 2.31
C ASN A 1 -57.74 17.74 2.28
N VAL A 2 -58.78 17.29 2.98
CA VAL A 2 -59.04 15.91 3.41
C VAL A 2 -59.55 15.05 2.25
N SER A 3 -59.00 13.83 2.10
CA SER A 3 -59.68 12.62 1.62
C SER A 3 -58.75 11.41 1.82
N LYS A 4 -58.71 10.82 3.01
CA LYS A 4 -59.40 9.57 3.39
C LYS A 4 -59.21 8.42 2.38
N ASN A 5 -58.12 7.65 2.54
CA ASN A 5 -58.12 6.19 2.57
C ASN A 5 -56.73 5.62 2.94
N SER A 6 -56.29 5.91 4.15
CA SER A 6 -55.31 5.08 4.87
C SER A 6 -56.08 3.92 5.50
N VAL A 7 -56.22 2.81 4.78
CA VAL A 7 -56.84 1.60 5.34
C VAL A 7 -55.86 0.98 6.34
N LEU A 8 -56.12 1.30 7.61
CA LEU A 8 -55.60 0.64 8.80
C LEU A 8 -55.92 -0.85 8.74
N LEU A 9 -54.92 -1.68 8.46
CA LEU A 9 -54.99 -3.14 8.63
C LEU A 9 -54.65 -3.59 10.07
N ASN A 10 -54.51 -2.66 11.02
CA ASN A 10 -54.18 -2.95 12.43
C ASN A 10 -55.39 -3.16 13.36
N LYS A 11 -56.61 -3.38 12.83
CA LYS A 11 -57.83 -3.41 13.66
C LYS A 11 -58.49 -4.78 13.86
N PHE A 12 -57.79 -5.88 13.57
CA PHE A 12 -58.29 -7.23 13.87
C PHE A 12 -57.52 -7.99 14.95
N ASP A 13 -56.42 -7.43 15.48
CA ASP A 13 -55.58 -8.14 16.47
C ASP A 13 -55.92 -7.81 17.95
N VAL A 14 -56.82 -6.85 18.21
CA VAL A 14 -57.04 -6.30 19.56
C VAL A 14 -58.20 -6.96 20.32
N GLU A 15 -59.01 -7.83 19.70
CA GLU A 15 -60.19 -8.42 20.36
C GLU A 15 -60.03 -9.88 20.82
N LEU A 16 -58.86 -10.51 20.60
CA LEU A 16 -58.70 -11.96 20.88
C LEU A 16 -57.73 -12.32 22.01
N PHE A 17 -56.90 -11.39 22.49
CA PHE A 17 -55.87 -11.70 23.49
C PHE A 17 -55.78 -10.58 24.53
N ASP A 18 -56.62 -10.68 25.56
CA ASP A 18 -56.27 -10.21 26.90
C ASP A 18 -55.06 -11.05 27.35
N ASP A 19 -53.86 -10.48 27.25
CA ASP A 19 -52.81 -10.69 28.24
C ASP A 19 -51.63 -9.73 28.01
N GLU A 20 -51.36 -8.98 29.07
CA GLU A 20 -50.27 -8.04 29.25
C GLU A 20 -48.91 -8.72 28.96
N THR A 21 -48.37 -8.49 27.76
CA THR A 21 -46.94 -8.74 27.49
C THR A 21 -46.36 -7.52 26.79
N GLU A 22 -45.40 -6.89 27.47
CA GLU A 22 -44.55 -5.81 26.97
C GLU A 22 -43.94 -6.21 25.61
N GLN A 23 -44.51 -5.71 24.52
CA GLN A 23 -43.95 -5.85 23.18
C GLN A 23 -42.69 -4.97 23.09
N LEU A 24 -41.51 -5.58 23.29
CA LEU A 24 -40.27 -5.06 22.72
C LEU A 24 -40.49 -4.90 21.21
N GLY A 25 -40.67 -3.65 20.77
CA GLY A 25 -41.03 -3.31 19.41
C GLY A 25 -40.00 -3.77 18.38
N ILE A 26 -40.23 -4.94 17.79
CA ILE A 26 -39.61 -5.32 16.51
C ILE A 26 -40.27 -4.44 15.45
N SER A 27 -39.73 -3.24 15.26
CA SER A 27 -40.09 -2.37 14.14
C SER A 27 -39.62 -3.06 12.86
N LEU A 28 -40.58 -3.64 12.13
CA LEU A 28 -40.33 -4.17 10.81
C LEU A 28 -39.96 -3.01 9.86
N PRO A 29 -39.07 -3.21 8.88
CA PRO A 29 -38.62 -2.16 7.98
C PRO A 29 -39.81 -1.49 7.28
N GLU A 30 -39.80 -0.16 7.27
CA GLU A 30 -40.71 0.68 6.51
C GLU A 30 -40.15 0.87 5.10
N PHE A 31 -41.01 0.69 4.10
CA PHE A 31 -40.65 0.86 2.69
C PHE A 31 -41.48 2.00 2.10
N GLU A 32 -40.81 2.90 1.39
CA GLU A 32 -41.46 3.83 0.48
C GLU A 32 -41.68 3.12 -0.86
N ILE A 33 -42.91 3.13 -1.35
CA ILE A 33 -43.33 2.35 -2.51
C ILE A 33 -43.86 3.29 -3.58
N ASP A 34 -43.25 3.20 -4.76
CA ASP A 34 -43.76 3.81 -5.97
C ASP A 34 -44.37 2.75 -6.88
N VAL A 35 -45.53 3.07 -7.47
CA VAL A 35 -46.28 2.17 -8.34
C VAL A 35 -46.26 2.72 -9.76
N ALA A 36 -45.93 1.88 -10.74
CA ALA A 36 -46.06 2.19 -12.16
C ALA A 36 -47.11 1.26 -12.79
N THR A 37 -47.92 1.81 -13.69
CA THR A 37 -49.00 1.07 -14.37
C THR A 37 -48.53 0.35 -15.63
N GLN A 38 -47.39 0.75 -16.18
CA GLN A 38 -46.78 0.20 -17.39
C GLN A 38 -45.26 0.19 -17.29
N GLY A 39 -44.61 -0.71 -18.03
CA GLY A 39 -43.14 -0.86 -18.01
C GLY A 39 -42.38 0.43 -18.37
N ILE A 40 -42.89 1.22 -19.33
CA ILE A 40 -42.26 2.49 -19.76
C ILE A 40 -42.24 3.50 -18.61
N GLU A 41 -43.36 3.63 -17.88
CA GLU A 41 -43.45 4.51 -16.71
C GLU A 41 -42.47 4.06 -15.61
N GLY A 42 -42.34 2.74 -15.39
CA GLY A 42 -41.38 2.18 -14.43
C GLY A 42 -39.93 2.52 -14.78
N ILE A 43 -39.54 2.41 -16.06
CA ILE A 43 -38.20 2.76 -16.54
C ILE A 43 -37.91 4.25 -16.32
N GLU A 44 -38.88 5.12 -16.62
CA GLU A 44 -38.72 6.57 -16.39
C GLU A 44 -38.55 6.91 -14.91
N LYS A 45 -39.28 6.24 -14.02
CA LYS A 45 -39.12 6.42 -12.57
C LYS A 45 -37.74 6.00 -12.10
N VAL A 46 -37.24 4.85 -12.54
CA VAL A 46 -35.87 4.40 -12.21
C VAL A 46 -34.82 5.39 -12.71
N LYS A 47 -34.98 5.88 -13.94
CA LYS A 47 -34.07 6.89 -14.49
C LYS A 47 -34.08 8.17 -13.67
N ARG A 48 -35.26 8.68 -13.32
CA ARG A 48 -35.40 9.89 -12.50
C ARG A 48 -34.78 9.72 -11.12
N SER A 49 -34.98 8.56 -10.49
CA SER A 49 -34.47 8.33 -9.14
C SER A 49 -32.94 8.26 -9.08
N LEU A 50 -32.29 7.81 -10.17
CA LEU A 50 -30.83 7.90 -10.33
C LEU A 50 -30.35 9.35 -10.49
N GLU A 51 -31.07 10.16 -11.28
CA GLU A 51 -30.76 11.59 -11.47
C GLU A 51 -30.93 12.38 -10.15
N GLU A 52 -31.92 12.04 -9.34
CA GLU A 52 -32.18 12.65 -8.02
C GLU A 52 -31.25 12.09 -6.92
N GLY A 53 -30.39 11.12 -7.22
CA GLY A 53 -29.45 10.52 -6.28
C GLY A 53 -30.09 9.56 -5.26
N ARG A 54 -31.37 9.21 -5.44
CA ARG A 54 -32.14 8.28 -4.61
C ARG A 54 -32.55 7.03 -5.41
N PRO A 55 -31.59 6.20 -5.85
CA PRO A 55 -31.89 5.04 -6.69
C PRO A 55 -32.74 4.01 -5.95
N TYR A 56 -33.58 3.30 -6.70
CA TYR A 56 -34.39 2.22 -6.15
C TYR A 56 -33.50 0.99 -5.90
N PRO A 57 -33.56 0.40 -4.69
CA PRO A 57 -32.81 -0.83 -4.40
C PRO A 57 -33.46 -2.07 -5.00
N LEU A 58 -34.79 -2.03 -5.21
CA LEU A 58 -35.60 -3.18 -5.60
C LEU A 58 -36.78 -2.76 -6.48
N ALA A 59 -37.08 -3.55 -7.51
CA ALA A 59 -38.28 -3.44 -8.32
C ALA A 59 -39.03 -4.78 -8.41
N PHE A 60 -40.34 -4.75 -8.19
CA PHE A 60 -41.24 -5.86 -8.51
C PHE A 60 -41.84 -5.59 -9.90
N VAL A 61 -41.69 -6.53 -10.83
CA VAL A 61 -42.10 -6.35 -12.23
C VAL A 61 -43.02 -7.48 -12.65
N ASP A 62 -44.21 -7.14 -13.14
CA ASP A 62 -45.15 -8.12 -13.70
C ASP A 62 -44.68 -8.60 -15.07
N ILE A 63 -44.82 -9.89 -15.35
CA ILE A 63 -44.36 -10.48 -16.62
C ILE A 63 -45.26 -10.11 -17.81
N ARG A 64 -46.57 -9.92 -17.60
CA ARG A 64 -47.55 -9.59 -18.64
C ARG A 64 -48.24 -8.25 -18.32
N MET A 65 -48.01 -7.23 -19.15
CA MET A 65 -48.60 -5.88 -18.99
C MET A 65 -49.19 -5.34 -20.32
N PRO A 66 -50.32 -5.87 -20.83
CA PRO A 66 -50.97 -5.29 -22.02
C PRO A 66 -51.58 -3.90 -21.70
N PRO A 67 -51.63 -2.94 -22.66
CA PRO A 67 -51.19 -2.98 -24.05
C PRO A 67 -49.72 -2.56 -24.30
N GLY A 68 -48.88 -2.53 -23.26
CA GLY A 68 -47.51 -2.02 -23.31
C GLY A 68 -46.42 -3.07 -23.53
N ILE A 69 -45.18 -2.68 -23.17
CA ILE A 69 -44.01 -3.58 -23.18
C ILE A 69 -44.16 -4.66 -22.11
N ASP A 70 -43.59 -5.83 -22.36
CA ASP A 70 -43.61 -6.93 -21.40
C ASP A 70 -42.63 -6.70 -20.22
N GLY A 71 -42.75 -7.51 -19.18
CA GLY A 71 -41.89 -7.42 -18.01
C GLY A 71 -40.42 -7.70 -18.32
N ILE A 72 -40.13 -8.59 -19.27
CA ILE A 72 -38.76 -9.00 -19.62
C ILE A 72 -38.02 -7.84 -20.30
N GLU A 73 -38.64 -7.19 -21.29
CA GLU A 73 -38.10 -6.01 -21.97
C GLU A 73 -37.99 -4.83 -21.01
N THR A 74 -38.93 -4.70 -20.07
CA THR A 74 -38.84 -3.70 -18.99
C THR A 74 -37.57 -3.89 -18.16
N ILE A 75 -37.32 -5.12 -17.70
CA ILE A 75 -36.15 -5.47 -16.88
C ILE A 75 -34.85 -5.23 -17.64
N LYS A 76 -34.80 -5.65 -18.91
CA LYS A 76 -33.62 -5.46 -19.75
C LYS A 76 -33.24 -3.97 -19.89
N ARG A 77 -34.25 -3.10 -20.03
CA ARG A 77 -34.04 -1.65 -20.10
C ARG A 77 -33.66 -1.05 -18.76
N ILE A 78 -34.25 -1.53 -17.66
CA ILE A 78 -33.88 -1.10 -16.30
C ILE A 78 -32.41 -1.41 -16.04
N TRP A 79 -31.94 -2.63 -16.31
CA TRP A 79 -30.54 -3.01 -16.09
C TRP A 79 -29.55 -2.32 -17.02
N ALA A 80 -29.97 -1.90 -18.22
CA ALA A 80 -29.13 -1.06 -19.07
C ALA A 80 -28.86 0.33 -18.46
N ILE A 81 -29.74 0.79 -17.57
CA ILE A 81 -29.63 2.07 -16.87
C ILE A 81 -28.97 1.89 -15.50
N ASP A 82 -29.44 0.92 -14.71
CA ASP A 82 -28.89 0.55 -13.40
C ASP A 82 -28.72 -0.97 -13.29
N PRO A 83 -27.50 -1.50 -13.46
CA PRO A 83 -27.22 -2.92 -13.32
C PRO A 83 -27.32 -3.45 -11.87
N GLN A 84 -27.34 -2.57 -10.86
CA GLN A 84 -27.26 -2.96 -9.46
C GLN A 84 -28.62 -3.22 -8.82
N ILE A 85 -29.69 -2.63 -9.36
CA ILE A 85 -31.05 -2.81 -8.87
C ILE A 85 -31.45 -4.29 -8.82
N GLN A 86 -32.02 -4.69 -7.68
CA GLN A 86 -32.57 -6.03 -7.51
C GLN A 86 -33.96 -6.09 -8.15
N ILE A 87 -34.28 -7.20 -8.82
CA ILE A 87 -35.53 -7.34 -9.55
C ILE A 87 -36.23 -8.63 -9.15
N VAL A 88 -37.51 -8.52 -8.83
CA VAL A 88 -38.40 -9.65 -8.60
C VAL A 88 -39.45 -9.69 -9.72
N ILE A 89 -39.42 -10.74 -10.54
CA ILE A 89 -40.45 -10.99 -11.54
C ILE A 89 -41.68 -11.59 -10.84
N CYS A 90 -42.84 -11.02 -11.08
CA CYS A 90 -44.12 -11.57 -10.67
C CYS A 90 -44.78 -12.29 -11.86
N SER A 91 -45.03 -13.60 -11.75
CA SER A 91 -45.64 -14.39 -12.85
C SER A 91 -46.88 -15.17 -12.40
N ALA A 92 -47.83 -15.41 -13.30
CA ALA A 92 -48.88 -16.40 -13.09
C ALA A 92 -48.41 -17.82 -13.53
N TYR A 93 -49.23 -18.84 -13.25
CA TYR A 93 -48.87 -20.26 -13.38
C TYR A 93 -48.57 -20.72 -14.82
N SER A 94 -48.90 -19.91 -15.84
CA SER A 94 -48.90 -20.29 -17.26
C SER A 94 -48.00 -19.47 -18.17
N ASP A 95 -47.33 -18.42 -17.67
CA ASP A 95 -46.98 -17.31 -18.56
C ASP A 95 -45.64 -17.45 -19.30
N TYR A 96 -44.62 -18.09 -18.70
CA TYR A 96 -43.31 -18.39 -19.31
C TYR A 96 -42.56 -19.49 -18.54
N SER A 97 -41.65 -20.25 -19.20
CA SER A 97 -40.69 -21.11 -18.50
C SER A 97 -39.50 -20.28 -17.99
N TRP A 98 -39.08 -20.52 -16.75
CA TRP A 98 -37.92 -19.90 -16.11
C TRP A 98 -36.65 -19.95 -16.99
N GLU A 99 -36.48 -21.04 -17.73
CA GLU A 99 -35.37 -21.25 -18.66
C GLU A 99 -35.33 -20.23 -19.80
N SER A 100 -36.49 -19.83 -20.35
CA SER A 100 -36.57 -18.82 -21.40
C SER A 100 -36.23 -17.42 -20.87
N THR A 101 -36.65 -17.10 -19.64
CA THR A 101 -36.30 -15.84 -18.98
C THR A 101 -34.81 -15.77 -18.66
N VAL A 102 -34.21 -16.84 -18.16
CA VAL A 102 -32.77 -16.91 -17.86
C VAL A 102 -31.93 -16.86 -19.13
N ASN A 103 -32.34 -17.51 -20.22
CA ASN A 103 -31.63 -17.42 -21.51
C ASN A 103 -31.64 -16.02 -22.13
N THR A 104 -32.69 -15.23 -21.85
CA THR A 104 -32.84 -13.88 -22.42
C THR A 104 -32.15 -12.81 -21.59
N LEU A 105 -32.18 -12.96 -20.26
CA LEU A 105 -31.71 -11.97 -19.29
C LEU A 105 -30.33 -12.31 -18.69
N GLY A 106 -29.86 -13.56 -18.87
CA GLY A 106 -28.66 -14.09 -18.23
C GLY A 106 -28.90 -14.52 -16.79
N LEU A 107 -28.08 -15.47 -16.29
CA LEU A 107 -28.00 -15.78 -14.86
C LEU A 107 -27.36 -14.58 -14.15
N SER A 108 -28.19 -13.72 -13.56
CA SER A 108 -27.73 -12.67 -12.65
C SER A 108 -28.28 -12.96 -11.26
N ASP A 109 -27.44 -12.79 -10.24
CA ASP A 109 -27.84 -12.94 -8.83
C ASP A 109 -28.88 -11.88 -8.39
N ASN A 110 -29.23 -10.95 -9.28
CA ASN A 110 -30.15 -9.84 -9.04
C ASN A 110 -31.58 -10.13 -9.50
N LEU A 111 -31.89 -11.37 -9.93
CA LEU A 111 -33.20 -11.77 -10.41
C LEU A 111 -33.83 -12.87 -9.55
N LEU A 112 -35.01 -12.61 -9.00
CA LEU A 112 -35.85 -13.62 -8.34
C LEU A 112 -37.24 -13.69 -8.99
N VAL A 113 -37.91 -14.83 -8.86
CA VAL A 113 -39.27 -15.03 -9.37
C VAL A 113 -40.23 -15.30 -8.22
N LEU A 114 -41.35 -14.59 -8.22
CA LEU A 114 -42.44 -14.73 -7.28
C LEU A 114 -43.73 -15.12 -8.03
N LYS A 115 -44.30 -16.28 -7.69
CA LYS A 115 -45.54 -16.77 -8.31
C LYS A 115 -46.78 -16.14 -7.66
N LYS A 116 -47.78 -15.80 -8.47
CA LYS A 116 -49.10 -15.32 -8.04
C LYS A 116 -50.07 -16.48 -7.76
N PRO A 117 -50.99 -16.38 -6.78
CA PRO A 117 -51.14 -15.30 -5.80
C PRO A 117 -50.02 -15.33 -4.77
N PHE A 118 -49.55 -14.15 -4.34
CA PHE A 118 -48.45 -14.01 -3.40
C PHE A 118 -48.93 -13.82 -1.96
N ASP A 119 -48.17 -14.38 -1.02
CA ASP A 119 -48.30 -14.09 0.40
C ASP A 119 -47.61 -12.75 0.72
N VAL A 120 -48.29 -11.88 1.48
CA VAL A 120 -47.77 -10.59 1.93
C VAL A 120 -46.48 -10.76 2.73
N ILE A 121 -46.38 -11.83 3.53
CA ILE A 121 -45.18 -12.12 4.32
C ILE A 121 -44.00 -12.42 3.40
N ALA A 122 -44.21 -13.24 2.36
CA ALA A 122 -43.17 -13.59 1.39
C ALA A 122 -42.67 -12.36 0.62
N VAL A 123 -43.59 -11.49 0.16
CA VAL A 123 -43.22 -10.22 -0.51
C VAL A 123 -42.36 -9.35 0.41
N ARG A 124 -42.76 -9.21 1.68
CA ARG A 124 -42.03 -8.38 2.64
C ARG A 124 -40.64 -8.93 2.97
N GLN A 125 -40.52 -10.25 3.12
CA GLN A 125 -39.24 -10.91 3.37
C GLN A 125 -38.29 -10.73 2.18
N LEU A 126 -38.79 -10.93 0.94
CA LEU A 126 -38.00 -10.68 -0.27
C LEU A 126 -37.57 -9.22 -0.37
N ALA A 127 -38.50 -8.29 -0.08
CA ALA A 127 -38.19 -6.87 -0.09
C ALA A 127 -37.06 -6.51 0.87
N SER A 128 -37.14 -7.01 2.11
CA SER A 128 -36.11 -6.80 3.12
C SER A 128 -34.77 -7.41 2.71
N ALA A 129 -34.75 -8.67 2.29
CA ALA A 129 -33.53 -9.39 1.97
C ALA A 129 -32.79 -8.79 0.76
N LEU A 130 -33.53 -8.48 -0.32
CA LEU A 130 -32.93 -7.91 -1.53
C LEU A 130 -32.49 -6.46 -1.32
N THR A 131 -33.25 -5.67 -0.57
CA THR A 131 -32.84 -4.30 -0.23
C THR A 131 -31.56 -4.31 0.60
N GLN A 132 -31.46 -5.18 1.61
CA GLN A 132 -30.23 -5.34 2.39
C GLN A 132 -29.05 -5.78 1.51
N LYS A 133 -29.27 -6.75 0.61
CA LYS A 133 -28.25 -7.20 -0.34
C LYS A 133 -27.74 -6.03 -1.20
N TRP A 134 -28.64 -5.21 -1.72
CA TRP A 134 -28.29 -4.03 -2.52
C TRP A 134 -27.46 -3.01 -1.72
N VAL A 135 -27.89 -2.71 -0.47
CA VAL A 135 -27.16 -1.78 0.42
C VAL A 135 -25.74 -2.29 0.68
N LEU A 136 -25.61 -3.56 1.07
CA LEU A 136 -24.32 -4.19 1.36
C LEU A 136 -23.40 -4.21 0.13
N ALA A 137 -23.93 -4.53 -1.05
CA ALA A 137 -23.15 -4.53 -2.28
C ALA A 137 -22.60 -3.12 -2.59
N ARG A 138 -23.43 -2.09 -2.41
CA ARG A 138 -23.04 -0.70 -2.67
C ARG A 138 -22.03 -0.17 -1.64
N GLU A 139 -22.19 -0.51 -0.37
CA GLU A 139 -21.22 -0.18 0.68
C GLU A 139 -19.87 -0.85 0.43
N THR A 140 -19.88 -2.14 0.10
CA THR A 140 -18.67 -2.89 -0.22
C THR A 140 -17.93 -2.26 -1.40
N GLN A 141 -18.65 -1.92 -2.47
CA GLN A 141 -18.06 -1.26 -3.64
C GLN A 141 -17.45 0.12 -3.29
N LYS A 142 -18.14 0.91 -2.45
CA LYS A 142 -17.61 2.20 -1.97
C LYS A 142 -16.34 2.00 -1.14
N HIS A 143 -16.33 1.05 -0.22
CA HIS A 143 -15.17 0.74 0.60
C HIS A 143 -13.99 0.24 -0.24
N THR A 144 -14.21 -0.68 -1.18
CA THR A 144 -13.15 -1.14 -2.08
C THR A 144 -12.56 0.00 -2.90
N LYS A 145 -13.41 0.90 -3.43
CA LYS A 145 -12.93 2.07 -4.19
C LYS A 145 -12.10 3.01 -3.30
N PHE A 146 -12.58 3.29 -2.09
CA PHE A 146 -11.86 4.13 -1.13
C PHE A 146 -10.51 3.54 -0.74
N LEU A 147 -10.45 2.24 -0.44
CA LEU A 147 -9.22 1.55 -0.09
C LEU A 147 -8.21 1.56 -1.25
N ASN A 148 -8.66 1.29 -2.48
CA ASN A 148 -7.79 1.33 -3.65
C ASN A 148 -7.17 2.72 -3.86
N GLN A 149 -7.98 3.78 -3.72
CA GLN A 149 -7.49 5.15 -3.81
C GLN A 149 -6.45 5.44 -2.73
N LEU A 150 -6.71 5.05 -1.47
CA LEU A 150 -5.78 5.25 -0.38
C LEU A 150 -4.46 4.48 -0.58
N VAL A 151 -4.53 3.26 -1.12
CA VAL A 151 -3.34 2.47 -1.46
C VAL A 151 -2.52 3.16 -2.55
N GLU A 152 -3.17 3.70 -3.58
CA GLU A 152 -2.51 4.44 -4.66
C GLU A 152 -1.79 5.68 -4.12
N GLU A 153 -2.49 6.52 -3.35
CA GLU A 153 -1.92 7.72 -2.71
C GLU A 153 -0.72 7.37 -1.80
N ARG A 154 -0.82 6.29 -1.01
CA ARG A 154 0.27 5.81 -0.16
C ARG A 154 1.45 5.28 -0.97
N THR A 155 1.18 4.58 -2.07
CA THR A 155 2.22 4.02 -2.94
C THR A 155 3.01 5.14 -3.62
N GLU A 156 2.34 6.18 -4.11
CA GLU A 156 3.00 7.35 -4.68
C GLU A 156 3.86 8.09 -3.65
N SER A 157 3.31 8.36 -2.46
CA SER A 157 4.04 9.03 -1.38
C SER A 157 5.28 8.24 -0.93
N LEU A 158 5.19 6.90 -0.87
CA LEU A 158 6.32 6.02 -0.60
C LEU A 158 7.37 6.09 -1.71
N GLN A 159 6.96 6.04 -2.99
CA GLN A 159 7.88 6.16 -4.12
C GLN A 159 8.63 7.49 -4.12
N GLN A 160 7.94 8.59 -3.83
CA GLN A 160 8.56 9.91 -3.71
C GLN A 160 9.59 9.97 -2.57
N SER A 161 9.22 9.45 -1.39
CA SER A 161 10.12 9.40 -0.23
C SER A 161 11.35 8.54 -0.51
N PHE A 162 11.16 7.39 -1.17
CA PHE A 162 12.26 6.51 -1.54
C PHE A 162 13.20 7.16 -2.57
N SER A 163 12.65 7.84 -3.58
CA SER A 163 13.44 8.59 -4.57
C SER A 163 14.30 9.67 -3.93
N LEU A 164 13.73 10.43 -2.99
CA LEU A 164 14.46 11.47 -2.23
C LEU A 164 15.59 10.89 -1.38
N LEU A 165 15.32 9.79 -0.66
CA LEU A 165 16.35 9.10 0.13
C LEU A 165 17.50 8.61 -0.77
N ARG A 166 17.17 8.00 -1.90
CA ARG A 166 18.18 7.52 -2.85
C ARG A 166 19.01 8.66 -3.44
N ALA A 167 18.37 9.77 -3.85
CA ALA A 167 19.08 10.95 -4.32
C ALA A 167 20.02 11.53 -3.25
N THR A 168 19.59 11.54 -1.98
CA THR A 168 20.42 12.00 -0.86
C THR A 168 21.68 11.14 -0.69
N ILE A 169 21.52 9.81 -0.70
CA ILE A 169 22.64 8.86 -0.56
C ILE A 169 23.58 8.95 -1.78
N GLU A 170 23.05 9.08 -3.00
CA GLU A 170 23.85 9.23 -4.23
C GLU A 170 24.58 10.58 -4.32
N SER A 171 24.07 11.63 -3.68
CA SER A 171 24.73 12.94 -3.63
C SER A 171 25.88 13.00 -2.63
N SER A 172 26.04 11.99 -1.78
CA SER A 172 27.14 11.91 -0.82
C SER A 172 28.48 11.76 -1.53
N SER A 173 29.49 12.51 -1.08
CA SER A 173 30.89 12.34 -1.50
C SER A 173 31.51 11.05 -0.97
N ASP A 174 30.89 10.44 0.04
CA ASP A 174 31.36 9.22 0.67
C ASP A 174 30.74 8.00 -0.03
N GLY A 175 31.53 6.95 -0.19
CA GLY A 175 31.03 5.66 -0.63
C GLY A 175 30.21 5.01 0.48
N ILE A 176 28.95 4.70 0.23
CA ILE A 176 28.05 4.09 1.22
C ILE A 176 27.76 2.64 0.81
N LEU A 177 27.86 1.73 1.77
CA LEU A 177 27.48 0.32 1.66
C LEU A 177 26.63 -0.08 2.85
N VAL A 178 25.47 -0.68 2.60
CA VAL A 178 24.54 -1.17 3.62
C VAL A 178 24.49 -2.69 3.53
N VAL A 179 24.61 -3.36 4.68
CA VAL A 179 24.53 -4.81 4.81
C VAL A 179 23.53 -5.21 5.89
N ASP A 180 22.94 -6.40 5.78
CA ASP A 180 22.09 -6.97 6.82
C ASP A 180 22.92 -7.63 7.94
N LEU A 181 22.26 -8.24 8.93
CA LEU A 181 22.92 -8.95 10.03
C LEU A 181 23.72 -10.19 9.59
N GLN A 182 23.42 -10.72 8.41
CA GLN A 182 24.13 -11.85 7.81
C GLN A 182 25.31 -11.40 6.93
N GLY A 183 25.54 -10.09 6.80
CA GLY A 183 26.59 -9.51 5.95
C GLY A 183 26.20 -9.37 4.48
N LYS A 184 24.97 -9.71 4.10
CA LYS A 184 24.49 -9.55 2.73
C LYS A 184 24.25 -8.09 2.40
N ILE A 185 24.68 -7.68 1.21
CA ILE A 185 24.50 -6.32 0.71
C ILE A 185 23.00 -6.03 0.52
N VAL A 186 22.53 -5.00 1.21
CA VAL A 186 21.15 -4.47 1.11
C VAL A 186 21.11 -3.30 0.13
N ASP A 187 22.09 -2.40 0.19
CA ASP A 187 22.15 -1.22 -0.69
C ASP A 187 23.58 -0.66 -0.79
N TYR A 188 23.86 0.14 -1.81
CA TYR A 188 25.12 0.88 -1.99
C TYR A 188 24.93 2.06 -2.95
N ASN A 189 25.76 3.11 -2.81
CA ASN A 189 25.74 4.23 -3.75
C ASN A 189 26.80 4.11 -4.84
N SER A 190 26.68 4.92 -5.90
CA SER A 190 27.65 4.92 -7.01
C SER A 190 29.07 5.33 -6.57
N GLN A 191 29.19 6.12 -5.51
CA GLN A 191 30.48 6.57 -4.98
C GLN A 191 31.27 5.43 -4.34
N PHE A 192 30.61 4.47 -3.69
CA PHE A 192 31.24 3.24 -3.18
C PHE A 192 31.91 2.45 -4.31
N VAL A 193 31.17 2.24 -5.41
CA VAL A 193 31.65 1.52 -6.59
C VAL A 193 32.85 2.21 -7.22
N LYS A 194 32.80 3.53 -7.36
CA LYS A 194 33.88 4.35 -7.93
C LYS A 194 35.12 4.37 -7.05
N LEU A 195 34.95 4.55 -5.74
CA LEU A 195 36.06 4.67 -4.79
C LEU A 195 36.87 3.37 -4.71
N TRP A 196 36.17 2.23 -4.67
CA TRP A 196 36.77 0.90 -4.64
C TRP A 196 37.07 0.32 -6.03
N ASN A 197 36.78 1.05 -7.10
CA ASN A 197 36.96 0.63 -8.50
C ASN A 197 36.36 -0.77 -8.80
N ILE A 198 35.18 -1.05 -8.24
CA ILE A 198 34.60 -2.40 -8.26
C ILE A 198 34.03 -2.71 -9.65
N PRO A 199 34.44 -3.81 -10.30
CA PRO A 199 33.85 -4.24 -11.57
C PRO A 199 32.37 -4.57 -11.44
N GLU A 200 31.56 -4.20 -12.45
CA GLU A 200 30.12 -4.51 -12.47
C GLU A 200 29.83 -6.01 -12.34
N SER A 201 30.75 -6.88 -12.77
CA SER A 201 30.63 -8.34 -12.65
C SER A 201 30.58 -8.84 -11.21
N ILE A 202 31.16 -8.09 -10.26
CA ILE A 202 31.16 -8.42 -8.83
C ILE A 202 29.90 -7.88 -8.15
N ILE A 203 29.38 -6.73 -8.62
CA ILE A 203 28.26 -6.02 -7.99
C ILE A 203 26.88 -6.44 -8.52
N LYS A 204 26.74 -6.78 -9.81
CA LYS A 204 25.43 -7.03 -10.46
C LYS A 204 24.93 -8.47 -10.40
N LYS A 205 25.46 -9.29 -9.50
CA LYS A 205 24.95 -10.66 -9.25
C LYS A 205 24.63 -10.80 -7.78
N GLU A 206 23.85 -11.82 -7.44
CA GLU A 206 23.75 -12.39 -6.08
C GLU A 206 25.12 -12.95 -5.65
N THR A 207 26.14 -12.11 -5.72
CA THR A 207 27.53 -12.44 -5.51
C THR A 207 27.69 -12.66 -4.02
N SER A 208 28.28 -13.80 -3.67
CA SER A 208 28.60 -14.11 -2.29
C SER A 208 29.50 -13.01 -1.71
N GLU A 209 29.08 -12.45 -0.57
CA GLU A 209 29.84 -11.51 0.28
C GLU A 209 31.37 -11.77 0.33
N PRO A 210 31.87 -13.03 0.38
CA PRO A 210 33.30 -13.31 0.41
C PRO A 210 34.07 -12.79 -0.82
N GLN A 211 33.46 -12.75 -2.01
CA GLN A 211 34.15 -12.29 -3.22
C GLN A 211 34.39 -10.78 -3.19
N LEU A 212 33.44 -10.00 -2.67
CA LEU A 212 33.60 -8.56 -2.53
C LEU A 212 34.65 -8.24 -1.47
N ILE A 213 34.59 -8.89 -0.31
CA ILE A 213 35.58 -8.72 0.77
C ILE A 213 36.97 -9.10 0.28
N GLN A 214 37.10 -10.22 -0.44
CA GLN A 214 38.38 -10.65 -1.00
C GLN A 214 38.92 -9.61 -1.99
N TYR A 215 38.08 -9.11 -2.90
CA TYR A 215 38.46 -8.06 -3.83
C TYR A 215 38.94 -6.79 -3.12
N MET A 216 38.20 -6.30 -2.13
CA MET A 216 38.57 -5.14 -1.31
C MET A 216 39.91 -5.38 -0.58
N SER A 217 40.10 -6.56 0.00
CA SER A 217 41.33 -6.95 0.70
C SER A 217 42.56 -6.88 -0.20
N THR A 218 42.44 -7.26 -1.49
CA THR A 218 43.59 -7.23 -2.42
C THR A 218 44.11 -5.81 -2.70
N GLN A 219 43.26 -4.79 -2.57
CA GLN A 219 43.63 -3.40 -2.86
C GLN A 219 44.35 -2.71 -1.70
N LEU A 220 44.29 -3.28 -0.50
CA LEU A 220 44.85 -2.71 0.72
C LEU A 220 46.33 -3.11 0.89
N LEU A 221 47.13 -2.19 1.44
CA LEU A 221 48.52 -2.44 1.84
C LEU A 221 48.60 -3.43 3.01
N ASN A 222 47.69 -3.33 3.97
CA ASN A 222 47.61 -4.19 5.16
C ASN A 222 46.44 -5.17 5.07
N SER A 223 46.57 -6.22 4.25
CA SER A 223 45.50 -7.21 4.02
C SER A 223 45.10 -8.00 5.28
N GLU A 224 46.03 -8.20 6.23
CA GLU A 224 45.76 -8.93 7.47
C GLU A 224 44.86 -8.15 8.45
N GLN A 225 45.07 -6.83 8.59
CA GLN A 225 44.22 -5.96 9.42
C GLN A 225 42.77 -5.94 8.92
N HIS A 226 42.56 -5.97 7.60
CA HIS A 226 41.21 -6.01 7.04
C HIS A 226 40.50 -7.35 7.34
N ALA A 227 41.20 -8.48 7.19
CA ALA A 227 40.64 -9.81 7.44
C ALA A 227 40.29 -10.05 8.92
N GLN A 228 41.09 -9.52 9.86
CA GLN A 228 40.78 -9.53 11.30
C GLN A 228 39.58 -8.65 11.62
N HIS A 229 39.52 -7.44 11.07
CA HIS A 229 38.41 -6.52 11.32
C HIS A 229 37.07 -7.05 10.81
N VAL A 230 37.01 -7.62 9.60
CA VAL A 230 35.79 -8.27 9.09
C VAL A 230 35.29 -9.35 10.06
N LYS A 231 36.19 -10.12 10.69
CA LYS A 231 35.85 -11.13 11.70
C LYS A 231 35.42 -10.53 13.04
N GLU A 232 36.05 -9.45 13.50
CA GLU A 232 35.66 -8.75 14.74
C GLU A 232 34.27 -8.10 14.62
N PHE A 233 33.87 -7.67 13.43
CA PHE A 233 32.57 -7.03 13.21
C PHE A 233 31.38 -7.99 13.16
N SER A 234 31.61 -9.30 12.96
CA SER A 234 30.58 -10.32 13.20
C SER A 234 30.23 -10.45 14.69
N ILE A 235 31.05 -9.89 15.59
CA ILE A 235 30.94 -10.09 17.06
C ILE A 235 30.37 -8.83 17.76
N HIS A 236 30.63 -7.62 17.26
CA HIS A 236 30.20 -6.35 17.89
C HIS A 236 29.21 -5.55 17.03
N ILE A 237 27.98 -6.06 16.92
CA ILE A 237 26.92 -5.55 16.03
C ILE A 237 26.45 -4.13 16.38
N ASP A 238 26.57 -3.68 17.63
CA ASP A 238 26.08 -2.38 18.10
C ASP A 238 27.12 -1.27 18.19
N ASP A 239 28.41 -1.59 18.01
CA ASP A 239 29.47 -0.61 18.15
C ASP A 239 29.74 0.13 16.84
N SER A 240 30.01 1.43 16.98
CA SER A 240 30.53 2.24 15.89
C SER A 240 32.05 2.11 15.86
N SER A 241 32.61 1.92 14.67
CA SER A 241 34.06 1.83 14.46
C SER A 241 34.51 2.81 13.39
N MET A 242 35.74 3.31 13.54
CA MET A 242 36.40 4.20 12.59
C MET A 242 37.82 3.68 12.37
N GLN A 243 38.22 3.57 11.11
CA GLN A 243 39.52 3.03 10.71
C GLN A 243 40.04 3.75 9.48
N ILE A 244 41.36 3.76 9.30
CA ILE A 244 42.03 4.32 8.11
C ILE A 244 42.64 3.17 7.31
N TYR A 245 42.30 3.11 6.02
CA TYR A 245 42.81 2.15 5.06
C TYR A 245 43.79 2.82 4.10
N HIS A 246 44.98 2.24 3.98
CA HIS A 246 45.97 2.64 2.99
C HIS A 246 45.90 1.69 1.79
N PHE A 247 45.60 2.24 0.61
CA PHE A 247 45.51 1.48 -0.64
C PHE A 247 46.88 1.36 -1.31
N ARG A 248 47.09 0.30 -2.08
CA ARG A 248 48.33 0.07 -2.84
C ARG A 248 48.63 1.15 -3.88
N ASN A 249 47.62 1.88 -4.32
CA ASN A 249 47.76 3.01 -5.25
C ASN A 249 48.11 4.34 -4.55
N GLY A 250 48.36 4.33 -3.23
CA GLY A 250 48.70 5.52 -2.45
C GLY A 250 47.50 6.35 -1.96
N LYS A 251 46.26 5.90 -2.18
CA LYS A 251 45.08 6.53 -1.58
C LYS A 251 44.95 6.19 -0.09
N VAL A 252 44.39 7.13 0.66
CA VAL A 252 44.06 6.98 2.09
C VAL A 252 42.56 7.15 2.25
N VAL A 253 41.89 6.11 2.75
CA VAL A 253 40.44 6.06 2.88
C VAL A 253 40.07 5.86 4.33
N GLU A 254 39.27 6.78 4.87
CA GLU A 254 38.61 6.61 6.16
C GLU A 254 37.38 5.73 6.00
N CYS A 255 37.23 4.74 6.86
CA CYS A 255 36.09 3.83 6.91
C CYS A 255 35.41 3.97 8.25
N CYS A 256 34.13 4.35 8.24
CA CYS A 256 33.28 4.34 9.43
C CYS A 256 32.18 3.29 9.29
N SER A 257 31.89 2.61 10.38
CA SER A 257 30.81 1.62 10.48
C SER A 257 29.84 1.99 11.58
N LYS A 258 28.54 1.97 11.30
CA LYS A 258 27.49 2.23 12.30
C LYS A 258 26.37 1.19 12.18
N PRO A 259 25.72 0.79 13.29
CA PRO A 259 24.56 -0.10 13.25
C PRO A 259 23.38 0.57 12.54
N HIS A 260 22.69 -0.18 11.67
CA HIS A 260 21.40 0.21 11.11
C HIS A 260 20.30 -0.28 12.05
N ARG A 261 19.58 0.66 12.67
CA ARG A 261 18.51 0.36 13.64
C ARG A 261 17.14 0.74 13.10
N VAL A 262 16.18 -0.16 13.28
CA VAL A 262 14.75 0.12 13.07
C VAL A 262 14.07 -0.01 14.43
N GLY A 263 13.69 1.13 15.01
CA GLY A 263 13.24 1.20 16.40
C GLY A 263 14.37 0.82 17.37
N LEU A 264 14.13 -0.20 18.20
CA LEU A 264 15.11 -0.73 19.17
C LEU A 264 15.94 -1.91 18.62
N GLN A 265 15.63 -2.41 17.42
CA GLN A 265 16.28 -3.59 16.86
C GLN A 265 17.33 -3.17 15.84
N THR A 266 18.56 -3.68 15.99
CA THR A 266 19.59 -3.59 14.96
C THR A 266 19.28 -4.59 13.86
N VAL A 267 19.10 -4.12 12.64
CA VAL A 267 18.70 -4.91 11.46
C VAL A 267 19.84 -5.09 10.45
N GLY A 268 20.95 -4.38 10.65
CA GLY A 268 22.09 -4.43 9.76
C GLY A 268 23.16 -3.42 10.14
N ARG A 269 24.04 -3.09 9.19
CA ARG A 269 25.12 -2.12 9.37
C ARG A 269 25.30 -1.24 8.13
N VAL A 270 25.69 0.01 8.35
CA VAL A 270 26.04 0.98 7.31
C VAL A 270 27.52 1.29 7.40
N TRP A 271 28.20 1.18 6.26
CA TRP A 271 29.60 1.53 6.06
C TRP A 271 29.68 2.81 5.22
N SER A 272 30.52 3.75 5.64
CA SER A 272 30.86 4.94 4.88
C SER A 272 32.37 5.01 4.65
N PHE A 273 32.76 5.18 3.40
CA PHE A 273 34.14 5.27 2.94
C PHE A 273 34.41 6.66 2.40
N ARG A 274 35.30 7.40 3.05
CA ARG A 274 35.69 8.76 2.64
C ARG A 274 37.13 8.77 2.18
N ASP A 275 37.37 9.26 0.97
CA ASP A 275 38.73 9.50 0.49
C ASP A 275 39.30 10.75 1.19
N ILE A 276 40.27 10.52 2.08
CA ILE A 276 40.94 11.58 2.85
C ILE A 276 42.36 11.84 2.33
N THR A 277 42.70 11.35 1.13
CA THR A 277 44.07 11.43 0.59
C THR A 277 44.60 12.86 0.55
N GLU A 278 43.83 13.79 -0.02
CA GLU A 278 44.23 15.20 -0.11
C GLU A 278 44.31 15.86 1.27
N GLN A 279 43.39 15.51 2.17
CA GLN A 279 43.39 16.02 3.55
C GLN A 279 44.64 15.56 4.31
N THR A 280 45.01 14.29 4.20
CA THR A 280 46.22 13.73 4.80
C THR A 280 47.47 14.37 4.20
N ARG A 281 47.56 14.53 2.87
CA ARG A 281 48.69 15.21 2.20
C ARG A 281 48.85 16.66 2.62
N LEU A 282 47.75 17.40 2.71
CA LEU A 282 47.76 18.79 3.16
C LEU A 282 48.19 18.88 4.64
N LYS A 283 47.71 17.97 5.48
CA LYS A 283 48.12 17.88 6.89
C LYS A 283 49.60 17.60 7.03
N GLU A 284 50.13 16.60 6.34
CA GLU A 284 51.56 16.26 6.33
C GLU A 284 52.41 17.44 5.82
N LYS A 285 51.96 18.15 4.78
CA LYS A 285 52.64 19.33 4.26
C LYS A 285 52.68 20.47 5.28
N LEU A 286 51.59 20.71 6.00
CA LEU A 286 51.52 21.73 7.05
C LEU A 286 52.42 21.36 8.23
N GLU A 287 52.41 20.09 8.67
CA GLU A 287 53.30 19.60 9.73
C GLU A 287 54.77 19.72 9.32
N TYR A 288 55.10 19.41 8.07
CA TYR A 288 56.44 19.60 7.53
C TYR A 288 56.86 21.08 7.54
N GLN A 289 56.00 21.99 7.06
CA GLN A 289 56.27 23.43 7.09
C GLN A 289 56.36 24.01 8.51
N ALA A 290 55.64 23.43 9.47
CA ALA A 290 55.70 23.81 10.88
C ALA A 290 56.96 23.30 11.58
N THR A 291 57.66 22.32 11.02
CA THR A 291 58.85 21.68 11.60
C THR A 291 60.14 21.91 10.81
N HIS A 292 60.06 22.44 9.59
CA HIS A 292 61.19 22.70 8.69
C HIS A 292 61.16 24.14 8.16
N ASP A 293 62.33 24.73 7.94
CA ASP A 293 62.49 26.06 7.35
C ASP A 293 62.21 26.03 5.84
N ALA A 294 61.36 26.94 5.36
CA ALA A 294 60.86 26.94 3.99
C ALA A 294 61.91 27.31 2.92
N LEU A 295 63.03 27.93 3.30
CA LEU A 295 64.09 28.36 2.38
C LEU A 295 65.22 27.34 2.29
N THR A 296 65.51 26.65 3.40
CA THR A 296 66.66 25.75 3.53
C THR A 296 66.30 24.27 3.59
N ASN A 297 65.02 23.94 3.79
CA ASN A 297 64.52 22.58 3.94
C ASN A 297 65.12 21.82 5.15
N LEU A 298 65.77 22.54 6.07
CA LEU A 298 66.36 22.01 7.30
C LEU A 298 65.35 22.07 8.47
N PRO A 299 65.49 21.22 9.50
CA PRO A 299 64.68 21.29 10.72
C PRO A 299 64.70 22.70 11.31
N ASN A 300 63.53 23.23 11.62
CA ASN A 300 63.43 24.56 12.22
C ASN A 300 63.78 24.52 13.71
N ARG A 301 63.89 25.70 14.31
CA ARG A 301 64.29 25.83 15.72
C ARG A 301 63.35 25.09 16.68
N LEU A 302 62.06 24.98 16.35
CA LEU A 302 61.08 24.28 17.17
C LEU A 302 61.36 22.77 17.20
N LEU A 303 61.54 22.15 16.03
CA LEU A 303 61.86 20.73 15.91
C LEU A 303 63.25 20.39 16.49
N LEU A 304 64.21 21.31 16.38
CA LEU A 304 65.54 21.15 16.95
C LEU A 304 65.49 21.10 18.49
N ILE A 305 64.74 22.01 19.13
CA ILE A 305 64.61 22.08 20.59
C ILE A 305 63.90 20.83 21.11
N ASP A 306 62.79 20.43 20.47
CA ASP A 306 62.04 19.21 20.83
C ASP A 306 62.92 17.95 20.80
N ARG A 307 63.72 17.76 19.73
CA ARG A 307 64.66 16.64 19.60
C ARG A 307 65.78 16.66 20.65
N ILE A 308 66.26 17.83 21.04
CA ILE A 308 67.30 17.99 22.07
C ILE A 308 66.73 17.64 23.45
N GLU A 309 65.53 18.11 23.77
CA GLU A 309 64.85 17.76 25.03
C GLU A 309 64.59 16.25 25.12
N HIS A 310 64.14 15.63 24.03
CA HIS A 310 63.90 14.18 23.98
C HIS A 310 65.15 13.32 24.10
N ALA A 311 66.34 13.85 23.74
CA ALA A 311 67.61 13.13 23.80
C ALA A 311 68.37 13.33 25.13
N ILE A 312 68.01 14.34 25.91
CA ILE A 312 68.60 14.64 27.22
C ILE A 312 67.78 13.97 28.36
N SER A 313 66.53 13.58 28.08
CA SER A 313 65.71 12.72 28.95
C SER A 313 66.05 11.24 28.82
#